data_AF-A0AAP0GH63-F1
#
_entry.id   AF-A0AAP0GH63-F1
#
_cell.length_a   1.000
_cell.length_b   1.000
_cell.length_c   1.000
_cell.angle_alpha   90.00
_cell.angle_beta   90.00
_cell.angle_gamma   90.00
#
_symmetry.space_group_name_H-M   'P 1'
#
loop_
_entity.id
_entity.type
_entity.pdbx_description
1 polymer ?
#
loop_
_entity_poly.entity_id
_entity_poly.type
_entity_poly.pdbx_seq_one_letter_code
_entity_poly.pdbx_strand_id
1 'polypeptide(L)'
;DGPGSLRAGCRKKEPLWIVFELSGSIELSSHLSVSSYKTIDGRGQRVKLTGKGLRLKECEHVIICNLEFEGGRGHDVDAIQIKPHSKHVWIDRCSLKDYADGLIDITRESTDITISR
;
A
#
# COMPACT_ATOMS: atom_id res chain seq x y z
N ASP A 1 8.74 -7.66 9.37
CA ASP A 1 8.13 -9.00 9.18
C ASP A 1 7.70 -9.58 10.51
N GLY A 2 7.05 -10.75 10.51
CA GLY A 2 6.65 -11.50 11.71
C GLY A 2 5.16 -11.38 12.08
N PRO A 3 4.65 -12.23 13.00
CA PRO A 3 3.30 -12.14 13.53
C PRO A 3 2.96 -10.73 14.03
N GLY A 4 1.75 -10.26 13.76
CA GLY A 4 1.31 -8.90 14.13
C GLY A 4 1.81 -7.78 13.21
N SER A 5 2.77 -8.04 12.31
CA SER A 5 3.24 -7.01 11.36
C SER A 5 2.25 -6.76 10.22
N LEU A 6 2.25 -5.53 9.69
CA LEU A 6 1.48 -5.15 8.50
C LEU A 6 1.73 -6.13 7.33
N ARG A 7 2.99 -6.50 7.11
CA ARG A 7 3.39 -7.42 6.04
C ARG A 7 2.80 -8.82 6.22
N ALA A 8 2.67 -9.31 7.45
CA ALA A 8 2.01 -10.59 7.70
C ALA A 8 0.51 -10.51 7.39
N GLY A 9 -0.15 -9.41 7.78
CA GLY A 9 -1.56 -9.15 7.45
C GLY A 9 -1.81 -9.07 5.94
N CYS A 10 -1.02 -8.28 5.22
CA CYS A 10 -1.22 -8.05 3.78
C CYS A 10 -0.98 -9.30 2.91
N ARG A 11 -0.25 -10.31 3.38
CA ARG A 11 0.03 -11.55 2.64
C ARG A 11 -0.99 -12.66 2.90
N LYS A 12 -1.82 -12.53 3.94
CA LYS A 12 -2.85 -13.52 4.27
C LYS A 12 -3.85 -13.69 3.12
N LYS A 13 -4.33 -14.92 2.91
CA LYS A 13 -5.24 -15.23 1.79
C LYS A 13 -6.67 -14.81 2.10
N GLU A 14 -7.06 -14.91 3.37
CA GLU A 14 -8.37 -14.51 3.86
C GLU A 14 -8.61 -12.99 3.71
N PRO A 15 -9.86 -12.56 3.52
CA PRO A 15 -10.22 -11.14 3.58
C PRO A 15 -9.87 -10.53 4.93
N LEU A 16 -9.26 -9.35 4.94
CA LEU A 16 -8.92 -8.66 6.18
C LEU A 16 -9.14 -7.16 6.09
N TRP A 17 -9.61 -6.61 7.22
CA TRP A 17 -9.54 -5.19 7.52
C TRP A 17 -8.40 -4.97 8.51
N ILE A 18 -7.30 -4.38 8.04
CA ILE A 18 -6.08 -4.16 8.80
C ILE A 18 -6.13 -2.74 9.37
N VAL A 19 -6.14 -2.64 10.70
CA VAL A 19 -6.03 -1.39 11.45
C VAL A 19 -4.75 -1.36 12.27
N PHE A 20 -4.42 -0.20 12.80
CA PHE A 20 -3.20 0.02 13.58
C PHE A 20 -3.58 0.39 15.01
N GLU A 21 -2.91 -0.26 15.98
CA GLU A 21 -3.12 0.01 17.41
C GLU A 21 -2.48 1.34 17.82
N LEU A 22 -1.33 1.68 17.21
CA LEU A 22 -0.52 2.84 17.55
C LEU A 22 -0.09 3.59 16.29
N SER A 23 0.16 4.89 16.47
CA SER A 23 0.80 5.75 15.47
C SER A 23 2.29 5.44 15.38
N GLY A 24 2.87 5.60 14.20
CA GLY A 24 4.30 5.33 14.02
C GLY A 24 4.75 5.28 12.57
N SER A 25 6.06 5.05 12.41
CA SER A 25 6.69 4.83 11.11
C SER A 25 7.09 3.36 10.96
N ILE A 26 6.75 2.77 9.83
CA ILE A 26 7.13 1.40 9.45
C ILE A 26 8.11 1.50 8.29
N GLU A 27 9.39 1.22 8.58
CA GLU A 27 10.43 1.16 7.55
C GLU A 27 10.37 -0.17 6.81
N LEU A 28 10.17 -0.10 5.50
CA LEU A 28 10.07 -1.25 4.63
C LEU A 28 11.43 -1.56 3.99
N SER A 29 12.03 -2.68 4.38
CA SER A 29 13.26 -3.19 3.74
C SER A 29 13.05 -3.71 2.31
N SER A 30 11.80 -3.99 1.92
CA SER A 30 11.40 -4.46 0.60
C SER A 30 9.96 -4.02 0.31
N HIS A 31 9.55 -4.03 -0.97
CA HIS A 31 8.16 -3.80 -1.35
C HIS A 31 7.20 -4.67 -0.53
N LEU A 32 6.10 -4.07 -0.07
CA LEU A 32 5.09 -4.78 0.71
C LEU A 32 3.97 -5.24 -0.22
N SER A 33 3.98 -6.54 -0.54
CA SER A 33 2.94 -7.16 -1.34
C SER A 33 1.60 -7.20 -0.62
N VAL A 34 0.55 -6.74 -1.30
CA VAL A 34 -0.84 -6.75 -0.80
C VAL A 34 -1.64 -7.72 -1.65
N SER A 35 -2.15 -8.79 -1.03
CA SER A 35 -3.06 -9.75 -1.68
C SER A 35 -4.47 -9.20 -1.81
N SER A 36 -5.34 -9.90 -2.54
CA SER A 36 -6.74 -9.51 -2.73
C SER A 36 -7.53 -9.42 -1.41
N TYR A 37 -8.65 -8.69 -1.46
CA TYR A 37 -9.61 -8.56 -0.36
C TYR A 37 -8.97 -7.98 0.92
N LYS A 38 -8.29 -6.84 0.77
CA LYS A 38 -7.63 -6.15 1.88
C LYS A 38 -8.14 -4.73 1.99
N THR A 39 -8.47 -4.33 3.20
CA THR A 39 -8.52 -2.91 3.56
C THR A 39 -7.35 -2.62 4.48
N ILE A 40 -6.50 -1.65 4.14
CA ILE A 40 -5.46 -1.13 5.02
C ILE A 40 -5.92 0.27 5.43
N ASP A 41 -6.32 0.39 6.69
CA ASP A 41 -7.00 1.55 7.22
C ASP A 41 -6.18 2.21 8.33
N GLY A 42 -5.54 3.32 7.98
CA GLY A 42 -4.78 4.13 8.92
C GLY A 42 -5.65 5.09 9.74
N ARG A 43 -6.98 5.09 9.64
CA ARG A 43 -7.81 6.05 10.39
C ARG A 43 -7.63 5.89 11.90
N GLY A 44 -7.70 7.01 12.62
CA GLY A 44 -7.50 7.05 14.08
C GLY A 44 -6.03 6.97 14.50
N GLN A 45 -5.11 6.67 13.59
CA GLN A 45 -3.67 6.68 13.83
C GLN A 45 -2.94 7.48 12.76
N ARG A 46 -1.72 7.90 13.07
CA ARG A 46 -0.80 8.47 12.08
C ARG A 46 0.23 7.41 11.71
N VAL A 47 0.01 6.77 10.57
CA VAL A 47 0.83 5.65 10.11
C VAL A 47 1.60 6.05 8.86
N LYS A 48 2.93 6.00 8.96
CA LYS A 48 3.83 6.31 7.85
C LYS A 48 4.58 5.06 7.39
N LEU A 49 4.61 4.83 6.08
CA LEU A 49 5.44 3.82 5.44
C LEU A 49 6.65 4.50 4.79
N THR A 50 7.86 3.97 5.03
CA THR A 50 9.11 4.54 4.50
C THR A 50 9.99 3.51 3.82
N GLY A 51 10.97 3.99 3.04
CA GLY A 51 12.01 3.18 2.39
C GLY A 51 11.56 2.48 1.10
N LYS A 52 10.41 1.80 1.14
CA LYS A 52 9.74 1.17 -0.02
C LYS A 52 8.24 1.49 -0.02
N GLY A 53 7.51 0.95 -0.98
CA GLY A 53 6.06 1.13 -1.09
C GLY A 53 5.25 -0.17 -1.09
N LEU A 54 3.95 -0.02 -1.35
CA LEU A 54 3.03 -1.12 -1.55
C LEU A 54 3.11 -1.65 -2.99
N ARG A 55 2.92 -2.96 -3.15
CA ARG A 55 2.85 -3.61 -4.45
C ARG A 55 1.61 -4.50 -4.55
N LEU A 56 0.68 -4.10 -5.40
CA LEU A 56 -0.59 -4.76 -5.69
C LEU A 56 -0.44 -5.46 -7.04
N LYS A 57 -0.06 -6.74 -6.98
CA LYS A 57 0.22 -7.57 -8.15
C LYS A 57 -0.86 -8.63 -8.34
N GLU A 58 -1.52 -8.64 -9.50
CA GLU A 58 -2.55 -9.62 -9.86
C GLU A 58 -3.59 -9.77 -8.74
N CYS A 59 -4.07 -8.65 -8.21
CA CYS A 59 -4.99 -8.64 -7.07
C CYS A 59 -6.20 -7.74 -7.29
N GLU A 60 -7.24 -7.99 -6.50
CA GLU A 60 -8.50 -7.27 -6.60
C GLU A 60 -9.10 -6.96 -5.24
N HIS A 61 -10.02 -5.99 -5.22
CA HIS A 61 -10.77 -5.58 -4.03
C HIS A 61 -9.83 -5.13 -2.89
N VAL A 62 -9.05 -4.09 -3.16
CA VAL A 62 -8.10 -3.51 -2.20
C VAL A 62 -8.44 -2.06 -1.91
N ILE A 63 -8.50 -1.69 -0.63
CA ILE A 63 -8.64 -0.31 -0.18
C ILE A 63 -7.39 0.07 0.62
N ILE A 64 -6.77 1.19 0.27
CA ILE A 64 -5.66 1.79 0.99
C ILE A 64 -6.12 3.17 1.43
N CYS A 65 -6.26 3.38 2.74
CA CYS A 65 -6.87 4.59 3.28
C CYS A 65 -6.05 5.20 4.43
N ASN A 66 -5.88 6.52 4.41
CA ASN A 66 -5.34 7.30 5.53
C ASN A 66 -3.90 6.89 5.94
N LEU A 67 -3.04 6.66 4.95
CA LEU A 67 -1.62 6.34 5.16
C LEU A 67 -0.71 7.44 4.62
N GLU A 68 0.43 7.63 5.27
CA GLU A 68 1.52 8.48 4.77
C GLU A 68 2.61 7.61 4.11
N PHE A 69 3.13 8.06 2.99
CA PHE A 69 4.25 7.44 2.27
C PHE A 69 5.35 8.47 2.06
N GLU A 70 6.57 8.15 2.48
CA GLU A 70 7.71 9.08 2.37
C GLU A 70 9.06 8.37 2.24
N GLY A 71 9.96 8.93 1.43
CA GLY A 71 11.38 8.55 1.45
C GLY A 71 11.69 7.29 0.64
N GLY A 72 11.00 7.05 -0.47
CA GLY A 72 11.37 6.00 -1.41
C GLY A 72 12.62 6.36 -2.20
N ARG A 73 13.62 5.48 -2.20
CA ARG A 73 14.88 5.65 -2.93
C ARG A 73 15.25 4.41 -3.74
N GLY A 74 15.85 4.65 -4.90
CA GLY A 74 16.27 3.64 -5.86
C GLY A 74 15.35 3.56 -7.08
N HIS A 75 15.78 2.77 -8.06
CA HIS A 75 15.05 2.52 -9.30
C HIS A 75 13.84 1.59 -9.05
N ASP A 76 12.69 1.85 -9.70
CA ASP A 76 11.43 1.06 -9.56
C ASP A 76 10.94 1.00 -8.10
N VAL A 77 11.01 2.14 -7.42
CA VAL A 77 10.50 2.31 -6.05
C VAL A 77 9.46 3.42 -6.06
N ASP A 78 8.20 2.99 -6.17
CA ASP A 78 7.05 3.87 -6.03
C ASP A 78 6.38 3.67 -4.67
N ALA A 79 5.59 4.65 -4.23
CA ALA A 79 4.85 4.53 -2.98
C ALA A 79 3.74 3.48 -3.09
N ILE A 80 3.02 3.45 -4.22
CA ILE A 80 1.99 2.45 -4.51
C ILE A 80 2.11 2.00 -5.96
N GLN A 81 2.44 0.72 -6.16
CA GLN A 81 2.48 0.05 -7.46
C GLN A 81 1.26 -0.84 -7.64
N ILE A 82 0.48 -0.63 -8.70
CA ILE A 82 -0.65 -1.48 -9.11
C ILE A 82 -0.33 -2.07 -10.49
N LYS A 83 0.18 -3.30 -10.50
CA LYS A 83 0.67 -3.98 -11.71
C LYS A 83 0.92 -5.48 -11.49
N PRO A 84 0.67 -6.38 -12.46
CA PRO A 84 -0.24 -6.27 -13.61
C PRO A 84 -1.65 -6.78 -13.26
N HIS A 85 -2.61 -6.55 -14.17
CA HIS A 85 -3.98 -7.09 -14.15
C HIS A 85 -4.74 -6.92 -12.82
N SER A 86 -4.40 -5.88 -12.06
CA SER A 86 -5.06 -5.60 -10.78
C SER A 86 -6.30 -4.73 -11.02
N LYS A 87 -7.37 -4.95 -10.26
CA LYS A 87 -8.64 -4.25 -10.45
C LYS A 87 -9.40 -3.98 -9.16
N HIS A 88 -10.38 -3.09 -9.20
CA HIS A 88 -11.22 -2.76 -8.03
C HIS A 88 -10.36 -2.30 -6.84
N VAL A 89 -9.53 -1.29 -7.07
CA VAL A 89 -8.65 -0.70 -6.05
C VAL A 89 -9.08 0.73 -5.74
N TRP A 90 -9.08 1.08 -4.46
CA TRP A 90 -9.34 2.44 -4.00
C TRP A 90 -8.20 2.95 -3.13
N ILE A 91 -7.56 4.03 -3.56
CA ILE A 91 -6.56 4.78 -2.79
C ILE A 91 -7.24 6.08 -2.32
N ASP A 92 -7.36 6.27 -1.01
CA ASP A 92 -8.12 7.41 -0.46
C ASP A 92 -7.44 8.05 0.73
N ARG A 93 -7.38 9.40 0.78
CA ARG A 93 -6.77 10.13 1.90
C ARG A 93 -5.33 9.71 2.19
N CYS A 94 -4.59 9.33 1.16
CA CYS A 94 -3.18 9.00 1.32
C CYS A 94 -2.33 10.23 1.02
N SER A 95 -1.33 10.47 1.89
CA SER A 95 -0.32 11.50 1.65
C SER A 95 0.94 10.83 1.10
N LEU A 96 1.31 11.14 -0.14
CA LEU A 96 2.47 10.56 -0.82
C LEU A 96 3.43 11.68 -1.18
N LYS A 97 4.68 11.56 -0.79
CA LYS A 97 5.73 12.54 -1.15
C LYS A 97 7.11 11.90 -1.14
N ASP A 98 8.06 12.55 -1.79
CA ASP A 98 9.48 12.24 -1.68
C ASP A 98 9.83 10.78 -2.07
N TYR A 99 9.38 10.34 -3.24
CA TYR A 99 9.85 9.13 -3.91
C TYR A 99 10.67 9.53 -5.13
N ALA A 100 11.78 8.82 -5.37
CA ALA A 100 12.72 9.14 -6.45
C ALA A 100 12.21 8.74 -7.85
N ASP A 101 11.36 7.70 -7.92
CA ASP A 101 10.70 7.25 -9.15
C ASP A 101 9.31 7.89 -9.25
N GLY A 102 8.23 7.11 -9.23
CA GLY A 102 6.85 7.58 -9.16
C GLY A 102 6.28 7.58 -7.73
N LEU A 103 5.16 8.29 -7.55
CA LEU A 103 4.35 8.15 -6.33
C LEU A 103 3.35 7.00 -6.49
N ILE A 104 2.54 7.03 -7.56
CA ILE A 104 1.56 6.00 -7.87
C ILE A 104 1.79 5.52 -9.30
N ASP A 105 1.86 4.20 -9.45
CA ASP A 105 2.21 3.56 -10.70
C ASP A 105 1.14 2.52 -11.06
N ILE A 106 0.29 2.84 -12.03
CA ILE A 106 -0.84 1.99 -12.48
C ILE A 106 -0.55 1.53 -13.90
N THR A 107 -0.18 0.26 -14.07
CA THR A 107 0.32 -0.23 -15.35
C THR A 107 -0.15 -1.66 -15.65
N ARG A 108 0.16 -2.11 -16.88
CA ARG A 108 0.01 -3.50 -17.34
C ARG A 108 -1.42 -4.02 -17.17
N GLU A 109 -2.36 -3.35 -17.83
CA GLU A 109 -3.79 -3.73 -17.89
C GLU A 109 -4.50 -3.73 -16.52
N SER A 110 -4.00 -2.94 -15.57
CA SER A 110 -4.76 -2.67 -14.35
C SER A 110 -5.88 -1.65 -14.63
N THR A 111 -7.07 -1.85 -14.08
CA THR A 111 -8.29 -1.06 -14.39
C THR A 111 -9.18 -0.92 -13.16
N ASP A 112 -10.24 -0.11 -13.22
CA ASP A 112 -11.22 0.07 -12.13
C ASP A 112 -10.57 0.55 -10.82
N ILE A 113 -9.78 1.62 -10.95
CA ILE A 113 -9.03 2.22 -9.85
C ILE A 113 -9.56 3.62 -9.58
N THR A 114 -9.86 3.90 -8.32
CA THR A 114 -10.20 5.24 -7.85
C THR A 114 -9.07 5.78 -6.99
N ILE A 115 -8.67 7.03 -7.25
CA ILE A 115 -7.77 7.80 -6.39
C ILE A 115 -8.54 9.03 -5.92
N SER A 116 -8.62 9.26 -4.61
CA SER A 116 -9.39 10.37 -4.05
C SER A 116 -8.76 11.01 -2.82
N ARG A 117 -9.04 12.31 -2.67
CA ARG A 117 -8.64 13.17 -1.54
C ARG A 117 -7.19 13.01 -1.14
#